data_AF-A0A7C6VQ77-F1
#
_entry.id   AF-A0A7C6VQ77-F1
#
_cell.length_a   1.000
_cell.length_b   1.000
_cell.length_c   1.000
_cell.angle_alpha   90.00
_cell.angle_beta   90.00
_cell.angle_gamma   90.00
#
_symmetry.space_group_name_H-M   'P 1'
#
loop_
_entity.id
_entity.type
_entity.pdbx_description
1 polymer ?
#
loop_
_entity_poly.entity_id
_entity_poly.type
_entity_poly.pdbx_seq_one_letter_code
_entity_poly.pdbx_strand_id
1 'polypeptide(L)' 'MSKETKKSTITIDDKAYALDDLSANARSQIVNLRVTDQEIARLQTQLAIAQTARAAYAQALAAELQSGAPQKGKQK' A
#
# COMPACT_ATOMS: atom_id res chain seq x y z
N MET A 1 22.71 41.96 3.70
CA MET A 1 21.28 41.61 3.51
C MET A 1 21.15 40.11 3.63
N SER A 2 20.20 39.70 4.47
CA SER A 2 20.10 38.44 5.22
C SER A 2 20.02 37.17 4.35
N LYS A 3 20.84 36.17 4.66
CA LYS A 3 20.64 34.80 4.17
C LYS A 3 19.36 34.24 4.80
N GLU A 4 18.28 34.27 4.05
CA GLU A 4 17.07 33.53 4.35
C GLU A 4 17.39 32.03 4.25
N THR A 5 17.81 31.47 5.38
CA THR A 5 18.01 30.03 5.53
C THR A 5 16.62 29.41 5.61
N LYS A 6 16.15 28.84 4.49
CA LYS A 6 14.98 27.96 4.46
C LYS A 6 15.25 26.79 5.42
N LYS A 7 14.86 26.93 6.68
CA LYS A 7 14.80 25.85 7.67
C LYS A 7 13.93 24.76 7.05
N SER A 8 14.55 23.70 6.56
CA SER A 8 13.82 22.61 5.93
C SER A 8 13.14 21.84 7.06
N THR A 9 11.86 22.09 7.29
CA THR A 9 11.08 21.42 8.32
C THR A 9 10.47 20.15 7.77
N ILE A 10 10.64 19.04 8.49
CA ILE A 10 9.98 17.77 8.22
C ILE A 10 8.93 17.51 9.29
N THR A 11 7.73 17.12 8.87
CA THR A 11 6.69 16.63 9.78
C THR A 11 6.78 15.12 9.89
N ILE A 12 6.87 14.61 11.11
CA ILE A 12 6.88 13.17 11.44
C ILE A 12 5.89 13.01 12.60
N ASP A 13 4.92 12.10 12.48
CA ASP A 13 3.88 11.87 13.49
C ASP A 13 3.19 13.16 13.97
N ASP A 14 2.76 13.98 13.02
CA ASP A 14 2.12 15.30 13.25
C ASP A 14 2.99 16.34 13.99
N LYS A 15 4.28 16.06 14.19
CA LYS A 15 5.22 16.99 14.80
C LYS A 15 6.24 17.50 13.80
N ALA A 16 6.35 18.82 13.71
CA ALA A 16 7.34 19.49 12.86
C ALA A 16 8.71 19.53 13.53
N TYR A 17 9.72 19.04 12.81
CA TYR A 17 11.13 19.07 13.21
C TYR A 17 11.92 19.88 12.19
N ALA A 18 12.75 20.81 12.64
CA ALA A 18 13.71 21.45 11.74
C ALA A 18 14.84 20.47 11.44
N LEU A 19 15.09 20.18 10.16
CA LEU A 19 16.15 19.25 9.77
C LEU A 19 17.51 19.68 10.32
N ASP A 20 17.76 20.98 10.40
CA ASP A 20 18.99 21.58 10.94
C ASP A 20 19.22 21.27 12.43
N ASP A 21 18.14 21.03 13.18
CA ASP A 21 18.18 20.72 14.61
C ASP A 21 18.30 19.19 14.87
N LEU A 22 18.25 18.36 13.81
CA LEU A 22 18.34 16.90 13.90
C LEU A 22 19.77 16.38 13.73
N SER A 23 20.12 15.34 14.49
CA SER A 23 21.39 14.62 14.32
C SER A 23 21.49 13.93 12.96
N ALA A 24 22.71 13.69 12.49
CA ALA A 24 22.94 12.96 11.23
C ALA A 24 22.26 11.57 11.24
N ASN A 25 22.31 10.86 12.37
CA ASN A 25 21.64 9.56 12.52
C ASN A 25 20.11 9.70 12.41
N ALA A 26 19.51 10.70 13.07
CA ALA A 26 18.07 10.94 12.99
C ALA A 26 17.62 11.21 11.54
N ARG A 27 18.39 12.01 10.79
CA ARG A 27 18.13 12.26 9.36
C ARG A 27 18.18 10.97 8.53
N SER A 28 19.15 10.08 8.79
CA SER A 28 19.23 8.79 8.10
C SER A 28 18.03 7.89 8.41
N GLN A 29 17.59 7.83 9.68
CA GLN A 29 16.41 7.04 10.04
C GLN A 29 15.14 7.57 9.38
N ILE A 30 14.99 8.88 9.25
CA ILE A 30 13.88 9.50 8.52
C ILE A 30 13.84 9.07 7.05
N VAL A 31 15.01 9.03 6.39
CA VAL A 31 15.10 8.57 5.00
C VAL A 31 14.69 7.10 4.92
N ASN A 32 15.20 6.26 5.82
CA ASN A 32 14.84 4.84 5.87
C ASN A 32 13.34 4.63 6.09
N LEU A 33 12.71 5.39 7.00
CA LEU A 33 11.27 5.35 7.25
C LEU A 33 10.49 5.69 5.98
N ARG A 34 10.82 6.81 5.31
CA ARG A 34 10.15 7.22 4.06
C ARG A 34 10.26 6.17 2.96
N VAL A 35 11.43 5.55 2.81
CA VAL A 35 11.62 4.48 1.82
C VAL A 35 10.78 3.26 2.20
N THR A 36 10.75 2.89 3.49
CA THR A 36 9.94 1.78 3.99
C THR A 36 8.44 2.02 3.76
N ASP A 37 7.96 3.23 4.03
CA ASP A 37 6.55 3.61 3.80
C ASP A 37 6.17 3.51 2.31
N GLN A 38 7.06 3.92 1.41
CA GLN A 38 6.86 3.79 -0.04
C GLN A 38 6.76 2.32 -0.45
N GLU A 39 7.61 1.45 0.10
CA GLU A 39 7.56 0.01 -0.19
C GLU A 39 6.28 -0.63 0.38
N ILE A 40 5.82 -0.22 1.57
CA ILE A 40 4.55 -0.66 2.13
C ILE A 40 3.40 -0.30 1.19
N ALA A 41 3.34 0.95 0.71
CA ALA A 41 2.31 1.38 -0.23
C ALA A 41 2.36 0.59 -1.56
N ARG A 42 3.57 0.30 -2.05
CA ARG A 42 3.79 -0.53 -3.24
C ARG A 42 3.25 -1.95 -3.05
N LEU A 43 3.52 -2.56 -1.89
CA LEU A 43 3.05 -3.91 -1.54
C LEU A 43 1.52 -3.95 -1.37
N GLN A 44 0.93 -2.93 -0.74
CA GLN A 44 -0.53 -2.82 -0.63
C GLN A 44 -1.21 -2.76 -2.00
N THR A 45 -0.61 -2.03 -2.94
CA THR A 45 -1.10 -1.97 -4.33
C THR A 45 -1.08 -3.35 -4.99
N GLN A 46 0.03 -4.09 -4.87
CA GLN A 46 0.14 -5.45 -5.42
C GLN A 46 -0.84 -6.42 -4.76
N LEU A 47 -1.04 -6.29 -3.44
CA LEU A 47 -2.00 -7.09 -2.71
C LEU A 47 -3.43 -6.85 -3.21
N ALA A 48 -3.82 -5.60 -3.46
CA ALA A 48 -5.14 -5.28 -4.00
C ALA A 48 -5.36 -5.89 -5.40
N ILE A 49 -4.34 -5.87 -6.26
CA ILE A 49 -4.37 -6.53 -7.58
C ILE A 49 -4.58 -8.05 -7.41
N ALA A 50 -3.79 -8.69 -6.54
CA ALA A 50 -3.90 -10.13 -6.29
C ALA A 50 -5.26 -10.53 -5.70
N GLN A 51 -5.81 -9.73 -4.79
CA GLN A 51 -7.15 -9.94 -4.24
C GLN A 51 -8.24 -9.86 -5.31
N THR A 52 -8.13 -8.91 -6.24
CA THR A 52 -9.06 -8.77 -7.37
C THR A 52 -9.00 -10.01 -8.27
N ALA A 53 -7.80 -10.45 -8.65
CA ALA A 53 -7.62 -11.66 -9.46
C ALA A 53 -8.17 -12.91 -8.76
N ARG A 54 -7.90 -13.07 -7.45
CA ARG A 54 -8.45 -14.17 -6.65
C ARG A 54 -9.97 -14.18 -6.65
N ALA A 55 -10.61 -13.01 -6.51
CA ALA A 55 -12.06 -12.90 -6.53
C ALA A 55 -12.64 -13.34 -7.89
N ALA A 56 -12.04 -12.90 -9.00
CA ALA A 56 -12.45 -13.31 -10.35
C ALA A 56 -12.32 -14.83 -10.54
N TYR A 57 -11.20 -15.43 -10.12
CA TYR A 57 -11.01 -16.88 -10.22
C TYR A 57 -11.99 -17.67 -9.34
N ALA A 58 -12.29 -17.17 -8.14
CA ALA A 58 -13.29 -17.79 -7.27
C ALA A 58 -14.70 -17.77 -7.90
N GLN A 59 -15.07 -16.66 -8.55
CA GLN A 59 -16.35 -16.55 -9.27
C GLN A 59 -16.41 -17.50 -10.47
N ALA A 60 -15.34 -17.57 -11.27
CA ALA A 60 -15.25 -18.50 -12.39
C ALA A 60 -15.38 -19.96 -11.91
N LEU A 61 -14.64 -20.33 -10.87
CA LEU A 61 -14.75 -21.66 -10.27
C LEU A 61 -16.16 -21.96 -9.77
N ALA A 62 -16.83 -21.01 -9.10
CA ALA A 62 -18.20 -21.20 -8.64
C ALA A 62 -19.18 -21.46 -9.80
N ALA A 63 -19.02 -20.76 -10.93
CA ALA A 63 -19.85 -20.96 -12.11
C ALA A 63 -19.64 -22.35 -12.74
N GLU A 64 -18.40 -22.84 -12.83
CA GLU A 64 -18.08 -24.18 -13.31
C GLU A 64 -18.68 -25.26 -12.39
N LEU A 65 -18.57 -25.09 -11.07
CA LEU A 65 -19.12 -26.04 -10.09
C LEU A 65 -20.65 -26.08 -10.10
N GLN A 66 -21.32 -24.94 -10.35
CA GLN A 66 -22.77 -24.87 -10.51
C GLN A 66 -23.23 -25.50 -11.83
N SER A 67 -22.44 -25.35 -12.90
CA SER A 67 -22.72 -25.93 -14.21
C SER A 67 -22.46 -27.43 -14.27
N GLY A 68 -21.54 -27.93 -13.44
CA GLY A 68 -21.26 -29.35 -13.24
C GLY A 68 -22.12 -30.04 -12.17
N ALA A 69 -22.94 -29.30 -11.42
CA ALA A 69 -23.95 -29.90 -10.57
C ALA A 69 -25.02 -30.57 -11.46
N PRO A 70 -25.44 -31.81 -11.17
CA PRO A 70 -26.40 -32.50 -12.03
C PRO A 70 -27.67 -31.67 -12.12
N GLN A 71 -28.00 -31.21 -13.33
CA GLN A 71 -29.32 -30.69 -13.67
C GLN A 71 -30.33 -31.83 -13.43
N LYS A 72 -30.79 -31.99 -12.19
CA LYS A 72 -31.97 -32.79 -11.88
C LYS A 72 -33.17 -32.09 -12.52
N GLY A 73 -33.56 -32.61 -13.68
CA GLY A 73 -34.92 -32.56 -14.21
C GLY A 73 -35.42 -31.19 -14.65
N LYS A 74 -35.19 -30.85 -15.91
CA LYS A 74 -36.31 -30.34 -16.72
C LYS A 74 -37.02 -31.56 -17.30
N GLN A 75 -37.93 -32.12 -16.50
CA GLN A 75 -38.97 -33.01 -17.01
C GLN A 75 -40.01 -32.17 -17.72
N LYS A 76 -40.43 -32.69 -18.88
CA LYS A 76 -41.50 -32.26 -19.79
C LYS A 76 -41.21 -31.08 -20.71
#